data_AF-A0AAW6TYN2-F1
#
_entry.id   AF-A0AAW6TYN2-F1
#
_cell.length_a   1.000
_cell.length_b   1.000
_cell.length_c   1.000
_cell.angle_alpha   90.00
_cell.angle_beta   90.00
_cell.angle_gamma   90.00
#
_symmetry.space_group_name_H-M   'P 1'
#
loop_
_entity.id
_entity.type
_entity.pdbx_description
1 polymer ?
#
loop_
_entity_poly.entity_id
_entity_poly.type
_entity_poly.pdbx_seq_one_letter_code
_entity_poly.pdbx_strand_id
1 'polypeptide(L)'
;MNAKDLEKYSSAITLSDMEVFVFPELMYSLVLANIMSPLLWKWRQVDCFAKLDGKTSYRRLMRMRQYIMDEFDFNLDLETWGLTKQATEVERFRHVIRPEQIAASNALFGYTGDQYYFDVDIRKHFGLDKYDGDIIPYWKTETVEAMDAFRFKPGYGKAAGECVSLATLYAAAAFIVCGVPLEDIYLILTPLHSQNFIDMQDGILTNNRRLVTKTMWFNGTEISYKAQRALRNEQVTIVAHPSGYIHCFYDDATIDPKAYDHFTHRLGEYLSTDPTITSFASFLRCQTQYQKCFQICRDCHGQPQFLKAETLFSYEHGSPYKIGDATHDKLLAEVHDEDFVRYEIPGRVRCDRLDAFLTEQKPNLRESSGREAMSRFLEPHVPDAGKMVELLADFLHIQPRLPGRQKSFKTVEPIRLSVDQSREEIVAQLQSMRQTHPTVDLAFYALRDMETCDWRPFVKAAVERNPVSLERAGDKPVEEVRAWLDGLESASIYDGNRLAQPDEVANFGRGDGLEKAFLLANVLRRRDPDRPLQLIADRDKVVVRGKQEFAFQSTKTLSAQVDVSEDGSIQTK
;
A
#
# COMPACT_ATOMS: atom_id res chain seq x y z
N MET A 1 -3.85 31.67 -1.71
CA MET A 1 -3.86 30.37 -2.42
C MET A 1 -5.00 30.39 -3.42
N ASN A 2 -4.81 29.98 -4.67
CA ASN A 2 -5.91 29.88 -5.63
C ASN A 2 -6.74 28.61 -5.33
N ALA A 3 -7.90 28.43 -6.00
CA ALA A 3 -8.80 27.31 -5.74
C ALA A 3 -8.16 25.93 -6.01
N LYS A 4 -7.36 25.81 -7.09
CA LYS A 4 -6.70 24.54 -7.47
C LYS A 4 -5.65 24.13 -6.44
N ASP A 5 -4.84 25.08 -5.97
CA ASP A 5 -3.86 24.83 -4.92
C ASP A 5 -4.58 24.50 -3.61
N LEU A 6 -5.62 25.25 -3.25
CA LEU A 6 -6.37 24.97 -2.02
C LEU A 6 -6.96 23.56 -2.04
N GLU A 7 -7.43 23.09 -3.19
CA GLU A 7 -7.91 21.73 -3.37
C GLU A 7 -6.81 20.67 -3.20
N LYS A 8 -5.64 20.87 -3.82
CA LYS A 8 -4.49 19.97 -3.68
C LYS A 8 -3.94 19.94 -2.25
N TYR A 9 -3.78 21.11 -1.63
CA TYR A 9 -3.22 21.22 -0.28
C TYR A 9 -4.17 20.70 0.80
N SER A 10 -5.49 20.92 0.65
CA SER A 10 -6.47 20.30 1.55
C SER A 10 -6.50 18.78 1.39
N SER A 11 -6.25 18.28 0.18
CA SER A 11 -6.11 16.84 -0.08
C SER A 11 -4.88 16.22 0.58
N ALA A 12 -3.84 17.03 0.87
CA ALA A 12 -2.72 16.57 1.70
C ALA A 12 -3.10 16.35 3.17
N ILE A 13 -4.24 16.87 3.64
CA ILE A 13 -4.73 16.68 5.01
C ILE A 13 -5.55 15.40 5.14
N THR A 14 -6.36 15.09 4.12
CA THR A 14 -7.30 13.96 4.10
C THR A 14 -6.75 12.70 3.45
N LEU A 15 -5.86 12.84 2.47
CA LEU A 15 -5.10 11.77 1.84
C LEU A 15 -5.95 10.59 1.34
N SER A 16 -7.16 10.83 0.82
CA SER A 16 -7.95 9.71 0.28
C SER A 16 -7.29 9.04 -0.92
N ASP A 17 -7.61 7.78 -1.16
CA ASP A 17 -7.05 7.02 -2.29
C ASP A 17 -7.28 7.72 -3.64
N MET A 18 -8.46 8.35 -3.81
CA MET A 18 -8.77 9.20 -4.95
C MET A 18 -7.89 10.45 -5.01
N GLU A 19 -7.60 11.09 -3.87
CA GLU A 19 -6.73 12.27 -3.80
C GLU A 19 -5.28 11.92 -4.14
N VAL A 20 -4.76 10.80 -3.61
CA VAL A 20 -3.41 10.31 -3.92
C VAL A 20 -3.29 9.96 -5.40
N PHE A 21 -4.35 9.39 -5.97
CA PHE A 21 -4.43 9.13 -7.41
C PHE A 21 -4.41 10.42 -8.24
N VAL A 22 -5.24 11.40 -7.87
CA VAL A 22 -5.36 12.67 -8.59
C VAL A 22 -4.08 13.51 -8.48
N PHE A 23 -3.49 13.55 -7.29
CA PHE A 23 -2.30 14.33 -6.97
C PHE A 23 -1.15 13.40 -6.59
N PRO A 24 -0.40 12.86 -7.56
CA PRO A 24 0.62 11.84 -7.34
C PRO A 24 1.77 12.28 -6.41
N GLU A 25 1.97 13.59 -6.21
CA GLU A 25 2.90 14.10 -5.21
C GLU A 25 2.54 13.64 -3.79
N LEU A 26 1.24 13.51 -3.48
CA LEU A 26 0.77 13.16 -2.14
C LEU A 26 1.32 11.82 -1.64
N MET A 27 1.57 10.88 -2.55
CA MET A 27 2.14 9.59 -2.17
C MET A 27 3.50 9.74 -1.48
N TYR A 28 4.40 10.49 -2.10
CA TYR A 28 5.73 10.70 -1.53
C TYR A 28 5.72 11.73 -0.39
N SER A 29 4.80 12.69 -0.43
CA SER A 29 4.55 13.61 0.69
C SER A 29 4.16 12.87 1.96
N LEU A 30 3.34 11.82 1.86
CA LEU A 30 2.97 10.98 3.00
C LEU A 30 4.16 10.16 3.54
N VAL A 31 5.04 9.65 2.67
CA VAL A 31 6.30 9.03 3.11
C VAL A 31 7.13 10.01 3.93
N LEU A 32 7.29 11.25 3.46
CA LEU A 32 8.03 12.29 4.17
C LEU A 32 7.35 12.69 5.49
N ALA A 33 6.02 12.81 5.53
CA ALA A 33 5.28 13.08 6.75
C ALA A 33 5.52 11.98 7.80
N ASN A 34 5.49 10.71 7.39
CA ASN A 34 5.82 9.58 8.26
C ASN A 34 7.29 9.61 8.71
N ILE A 35 8.24 9.94 7.83
CA ILE A 35 9.67 10.10 8.19
C ILE A 35 9.86 11.19 9.25
N MET A 36 9.12 12.31 9.16
CA MET A 36 9.17 13.39 10.16
C MET A 36 8.44 13.05 11.46
N SER A 37 7.56 12.05 11.46
CA SER A 37 6.76 11.67 12.61
C SER A 37 7.63 11.17 13.77
N PRO A 38 7.54 11.76 14.97
CA PRO A 38 8.30 11.29 16.13
C PRO A 38 7.94 9.86 16.55
N LEU A 39 6.76 9.36 16.17
CA LEU A 39 6.31 8.01 16.50
C LEU A 39 7.22 6.95 15.88
N LEU A 40 7.61 7.11 14.61
CA LEU A 40 8.51 6.16 13.95
C LEU A 40 9.92 6.18 14.52
N TRP A 41 10.40 7.33 14.98
CA TRP A 41 11.73 7.41 15.62
C TRP A 41 11.77 6.68 16.97
N LYS A 42 10.65 6.61 17.69
CA LYS A 42 10.54 5.78 18.91
C LYS A 42 10.74 4.30 18.63
N TRP A 43 10.49 3.82 17.41
CA TRP A 43 10.70 2.41 17.05
C TRP A 43 12.17 2.00 17.16
N ARG A 44 13.12 2.91 16.93
CA ARG A 44 14.56 2.63 17.12
C ARG A 44 14.87 2.14 18.55
N GLN A 45 14.07 2.54 19.53
CA GLN A 45 14.22 2.18 20.94
C GLN A 45 13.43 0.94 21.35
N VAL A 46 12.58 0.39 20.47
CA VAL A 46 11.87 -0.86 20.77
C VAL A 46 12.89 -2.00 20.79
N ASP A 47 12.81 -2.84 21.82
CA ASP A 47 13.72 -3.96 22.10
C ASP A 47 14.13 -4.77 20.86
N CYS A 48 13.17 -5.06 19.97
CA CYS A 48 13.43 -5.86 18.78
C CYS A 48 14.31 -5.17 17.75
N PHE A 49 14.31 -3.84 17.69
CA PHE A 49 15.13 -3.05 16.79
C PHE A 49 16.44 -2.63 17.45
N ALA A 50 16.41 -2.24 18.73
CA ALA A 50 17.61 -1.91 19.51
C ALA A 50 18.62 -3.07 19.52
N LYS A 51 18.15 -4.32 19.68
CA LYS A 51 18.99 -5.53 19.63
C LYS A 51 19.59 -5.83 18.24
N LEU A 52 19.11 -5.15 17.19
CA LEU A 52 19.60 -5.28 15.82
C LEU A 52 20.52 -4.12 15.41
N ASP A 53 21.00 -3.35 16.37
CA ASP A 53 22.03 -2.36 16.10
C ASP A 53 23.30 -3.02 15.50
N GLY A 54 23.93 -2.34 14.55
CA GLY A 54 25.02 -2.86 13.71
C GLY A 54 24.70 -4.05 12.78
N LYS A 55 23.45 -4.55 12.72
CA LYS A 55 23.06 -5.60 11.75
C LYS A 55 22.74 -5.00 10.38
N THR A 56 22.83 -5.84 9.34
CA THR A 56 22.52 -5.44 7.96
C THR A 56 21.06 -4.98 7.81
N SER A 57 20.83 -4.05 6.87
CA SER A 57 19.49 -3.51 6.58
C SER A 57 18.50 -4.62 6.24
N TYR A 58 18.93 -5.68 5.54
CA TYR A 58 18.10 -6.85 5.26
C TYR A 58 17.59 -7.55 6.53
N ARG A 59 18.46 -7.79 7.53
CA ARG A 59 18.05 -8.45 8.78
C ARG A 59 17.10 -7.57 9.58
N ARG A 60 17.34 -6.26 9.61
CA ARG A 60 16.45 -5.28 10.23
C ARG A 60 15.09 -5.25 9.53
N LEU A 61 15.06 -5.27 8.20
CA LEU A 61 13.85 -5.29 7.40
C LEU A 61 13.00 -6.54 7.65
N MET A 62 13.62 -7.72 7.75
CA MET A 62 12.91 -8.96 8.09
C MET A 62 12.30 -8.91 9.50
N ARG A 63 12.97 -8.26 10.46
CA ARG A 63 12.40 -8.05 11.80
C ARG A 63 11.28 -7.01 11.78
N MET A 64 11.44 -5.93 11.02
CA MET A 64 10.42 -4.90 10.83
C MET A 64 9.14 -5.46 10.24
N ARG A 65 9.26 -6.35 9.25
CA ARG A 65 8.12 -7.12 8.72
C ARG A 65 7.35 -7.81 9.85
N GLN A 66 8.06 -8.55 10.71
CA GLN A 66 7.41 -9.25 11.82
C GLN A 66 6.75 -8.28 12.80
N TYR A 67 7.43 -7.18 13.13
CA TYR A 67 6.87 -6.15 14.00
C TYR A 67 5.56 -5.55 13.43
N ILE A 68 5.53 -5.20 12.14
CA ILE A 68 4.31 -4.70 11.48
C ILE A 68 3.22 -5.79 11.46
N MET A 69 3.58 -7.05 11.20
CA MET A 69 2.62 -8.16 11.30
C MET A 69 2.06 -8.33 12.71
N ASP A 70 2.83 -8.07 13.75
CA ASP A 70 2.41 -8.25 15.12
C ASP A 70 1.59 -7.06 15.64
N GLU A 71 1.93 -5.84 15.24
CA GLU A 71 1.40 -4.60 15.81
C GLU A 71 0.34 -3.88 14.96
N PHE A 72 0.25 -4.18 13.67
CA PHE A 72 -0.68 -3.52 12.75
C PHE A 72 -1.63 -4.53 12.11
N ASP A 73 -2.91 -4.20 12.07
CA ASP A 73 -3.93 -4.89 11.29
C ASP A 73 -4.17 -4.18 9.94
N PHE A 74 -4.76 -4.93 9.00
CA PHE A 74 -5.17 -4.35 7.72
C PHE A 74 -6.61 -3.87 7.89
N ASN A 75 -6.84 -2.57 7.72
CA ASN A 75 -8.17 -1.99 7.82
C ASN A 75 -8.99 -2.37 6.58
N LEU A 76 -10.06 -3.14 6.78
CA LEU A 76 -11.04 -3.53 5.76
C LEU A 76 -12.43 -2.93 6.03
N ASP A 77 -12.56 -2.14 7.10
CA ASP A 77 -13.82 -1.53 7.51
C ASP A 77 -14.09 -0.31 6.62
N LEU A 78 -14.90 -0.53 5.57
CA LEU A 78 -15.29 0.47 4.58
C LEU A 78 -15.97 1.72 5.18
N GLU A 79 -16.57 1.60 6.35
CA GLU A 79 -17.29 2.70 6.99
C GLU A 79 -16.39 3.49 7.95
N THR A 80 -15.12 3.06 8.14
CA THR A 80 -14.16 3.74 9.02
C THR A 80 -14.12 5.23 8.74
N TRP A 81 -14.06 5.61 7.47
CA TRP A 81 -13.94 7.00 7.04
C TRP A 81 -15.24 7.55 6.41
N GLY A 82 -16.32 6.79 6.58
CA GLY A 82 -17.66 7.11 6.10
C GLY A 82 -17.84 6.92 4.60
N LEU A 83 -18.98 7.41 4.11
CA LEU A 83 -19.39 7.26 2.72
C LEU A 83 -19.47 8.63 2.04
N THR A 84 -19.22 8.66 0.74
CA THR A 84 -19.44 9.82 -0.13
C THR A 84 -20.27 9.42 -1.34
N LYS A 85 -20.66 10.41 -2.15
CA LYS A 85 -21.31 10.17 -3.44
C LYS A 85 -20.29 10.34 -4.55
N GLN A 86 -20.29 9.42 -5.49
CA GLN A 86 -19.42 9.47 -6.67
C GLN A 86 -19.56 10.80 -7.43
N ALA A 87 -20.78 11.29 -7.66
CA ALA A 87 -21.01 12.57 -8.34
C ALA A 87 -20.33 13.76 -7.64
N THR A 88 -20.27 13.74 -6.31
CA THR A 88 -19.57 14.76 -5.51
C THR A 88 -18.08 14.76 -5.80
N GLU A 89 -17.42 13.60 -5.78
CA GLU A 89 -15.97 13.49 -6.00
C GLU A 89 -15.60 13.78 -7.47
N VAL A 90 -16.42 13.34 -8.44
CA VAL A 90 -16.21 13.64 -9.86
C VAL A 90 -16.26 15.15 -10.11
N GLU A 91 -17.29 15.82 -9.58
CA GLU A 91 -17.44 17.27 -9.70
C GLU A 91 -16.28 18.02 -9.04
N ARG A 92 -15.84 17.56 -7.87
CA ARG A 92 -14.70 18.10 -7.13
C ARG A 92 -13.41 18.06 -7.94
N PHE A 93 -13.14 16.96 -8.65
CA PHE A 93 -11.90 16.79 -9.42
C PHE A 93 -11.98 17.18 -10.90
N ARG A 94 -13.15 17.62 -11.41
CA ARG A 94 -13.36 17.97 -12.83
C ARG A 94 -12.39 19.03 -13.38
N HIS A 95 -11.88 19.89 -12.51
CA HIS A 95 -10.93 20.96 -12.86
C HIS A 95 -9.47 20.47 -12.88
N VAL A 96 -9.22 19.23 -12.48
CA VAL A 96 -7.89 18.61 -12.39
C VAL A 96 -7.77 17.45 -13.38
N ILE A 97 -8.78 16.57 -13.45
CA ILE A 97 -8.83 15.42 -14.36
C ILE A 97 -10.04 15.55 -15.30
N ARG A 98 -9.85 15.24 -16.58
CA ARG A 98 -10.94 15.22 -17.55
C ARG A 98 -11.92 14.07 -17.27
N PRO A 99 -13.24 14.25 -17.49
CA PRO A 99 -14.24 13.22 -17.21
C PRO A 99 -13.95 11.86 -17.84
N GLU A 100 -13.38 11.83 -19.05
CA GLU A 100 -13.04 10.59 -19.76
C GLU A 100 -11.91 9.82 -19.08
N GLN A 101 -10.98 10.52 -18.41
CA GLN A 101 -9.88 9.91 -17.66
C GLN A 101 -10.36 9.39 -16.30
N ILE A 102 -11.31 10.07 -15.67
CA ILE A 102 -11.99 9.59 -14.46
C ILE A 102 -12.79 8.32 -14.79
N ALA A 103 -13.52 8.32 -15.91
CA ALA A 103 -14.25 7.15 -16.40
C ALA A 103 -13.35 6.02 -16.91
N ALA A 104 -12.08 6.27 -17.25
CA ALA A 104 -11.12 5.21 -17.54
C ALA A 104 -10.54 4.59 -16.25
N SER A 105 -10.53 5.34 -15.14
CA SER A 105 -10.12 4.89 -13.79
C SER A 105 -11.25 4.18 -13.05
N ASN A 106 -11.93 3.28 -13.77
CA ASN A 106 -13.15 2.58 -13.39
C ASN A 106 -13.10 1.87 -12.02
N ALA A 107 -11.91 1.46 -11.59
CA ALA A 107 -11.70 0.74 -10.34
C ALA A 107 -11.72 1.62 -9.08
N LEU A 108 -11.32 2.90 -9.18
CA LEU A 108 -11.35 3.84 -8.05
C LEU A 108 -12.71 4.56 -7.90
N PHE A 109 -13.47 4.66 -9.00
CA PHE A 109 -14.72 5.44 -9.06
C PHE A 109 -15.98 4.61 -9.30
N GLY A 110 -15.93 3.26 -9.26
CA GLY A 110 -17.14 2.43 -9.10
C GLY A 110 -17.87 1.97 -10.37
N TYR A 111 -17.24 2.02 -11.54
CA TYR A 111 -17.88 1.62 -12.79
C TYR A 111 -17.25 0.34 -13.36
N THR A 112 -17.84 -0.83 -13.11
CA THR A 112 -17.53 -2.06 -13.86
C THR A 112 -16.02 -2.37 -14.01
N GLY A 113 -15.29 -2.52 -12.90
CA GLY A 113 -13.85 -2.81 -12.93
C GLY A 113 -13.53 -4.27 -13.27
N ASP A 114 -12.66 -4.49 -14.27
CA ASP A 114 -12.02 -5.74 -14.74
C ASP A 114 -12.77 -7.07 -14.46
N GLN A 115 -13.16 -7.81 -15.52
CA GLN A 115 -13.89 -9.10 -15.43
C GLN A 115 -13.31 -10.09 -14.41
N TYR A 116 -12.00 -10.03 -14.15
CA TYR A 116 -11.33 -10.90 -13.19
C TYR A 116 -11.65 -10.60 -11.71
N TYR A 117 -12.03 -9.36 -11.37
CA TYR A 117 -12.53 -9.02 -10.04
C TYR A 117 -13.99 -9.42 -9.83
N PHE A 118 -14.76 -9.53 -10.91
CA PHE A 118 -16.12 -10.07 -10.90
C PHE A 118 -16.15 -11.58 -10.66
N ASP A 119 -15.08 -12.31 -10.99
CA ASP A 119 -14.95 -13.74 -10.65
C ASP A 119 -14.68 -14.00 -9.16
N VAL A 120 -14.21 -13.00 -8.40
CA VAL A 120 -13.92 -13.11 -6.95
C VAL A 120 -15.07 -12.55 -6.08
N ASP A 121 -16.17 -12.09 -6.67
CA ASP A 121 -17.29 -11.47 -5.96
C ASP A 121 -16.80 -10.33 -5.02
N ILE A 122 -16.00 -9.40 -5.57
CA ILE A 122 -15.35 -8.31 -4.81
C ILE A 122 -16.32 -7.51 -3.97
N ARG A 123 -17.51 -7.25 -4.52
CA ARG A 123 -18.51 -6.47 -3.81
C ARG A 123 -18.97 -7.21 -2.56
N LYS A 124 -19.00 -8.54 -2.59
CA LYS A 124 -19.25 -9.36 -1.42
C LYS A 124 -18.04 -9.43 -0.49
N HIS A 125 -16.83 -9.57 -1.04
CA HIS A 125 -15.58 -9.64 -0.27
C HIS A 125 -15.33 -8.39 0.57
N PHE A 126 -15.57 -7.21 0.00
CA PHE A 126 -15.45 -5.93 0.69
C PHE A 126 -16.78 -5.46 1.29
N GLY A 127 -17.89 -6.14 1.06
CA GLY A 127 -19.21 -5.72 1.56
C GLY A 127 -19.84 -4.53 0.82
N LEU A 128 -19.30 -4.16 -0.35
CA LEU A 128 -19.87 -3.14 -1.24
C LEU A 128 -21.26 -3.50 -1.78
N ASP A 129 -21.66 -4.78 -1.76
CA ASP A 129 -23.02 -5.21 -2.13
C ASP A 129 -24.12 -4.58 -1.27
N LYS A 130 -23.76 -4.08 -0.08
CA LYS A 130 -24.68 -3.38 0.79
C LYS A 130 -25.03 -1.97 0.29
N TYR A 131 -24.28 -1.45 -0.69
CA TYR A 131 -24.48 -0.11 -1.23
C TYR A 131 -25.04 -0.19 -2.65
N ASP A 132 -26.24 0.35 -2.83
CA ASP A 132 -26.88 0.52 -4.13
C ASP A 132 -26.48 1.86 -4.77
N GLY A 133 -26.24 1.87 -6.08
CA GLY A 133 -26.16 3.10 -6.87
C GLY A 133 -24.83 3.87 -6.80
N ASP A 134 -24.90 5.14 -6.36
CA ASP A 134 -23.86 6.18 -6.49
C ASP A 134 -23.04 6.42 -5.21
N ILE A 135 -23.29 5.65 -4.15
CA ILE A 135 -22.62 5.77 -2.86
C ILE A 135 -21.36 4.90 -2.86
N ILE A 136 -20.22 5.50 -2.48
CA ILE A 136 -18.92 4.83 -2.40
C ILE A 136 -18.27 5.09 -1.04
N PRO A 137 -17.44 4.17 -0.53
CA PRO A 137 -16.66 4.44 0.68
C PRO A 137 -15.68 5.59 0.45
N TYR A 138 -15.46 6.40 1.47
CA TYR A 138 -14.52 7.51 1.44
C TYR A 138 -13.17 7.08 2.03
N TRP A 139 -12.44 6.24 1.29
CA TRP A 139 -11.15 5.65 1.68
C TRP A 139 -10.10 6.72 1.97
N LYS A 140 -9.90 7.09 3.24
CA LYS A 140 -8.83 7.99 3.67
C LYS A 140 -7.57 7.19 3.99
N THR A 141 -6.44 7.55 3.38
CA THR A 141 -5.15 7.04 3.80
C THR A 141 -4.73 7.70 5.12
N GLU A 142 -4.14 6.91 6.01
CA GLU A 142 -3.76 7.33 7.35
C GLU A 142 -2.28 7.71 7.45
N THR A 143 -1.97 8.79 8.18
CA THR A 143 -0.61 9.01 8.69
C THR A 143 -0.30 7.99 9.79
N VAL A 144 0.97 7.80 10.13
CA VAL A 144 1.34 6.81 11.15
C VAL A 144 0.69 7.07 12.53
N GLU A 145 0.40 8.32 12.89
CA GLU A 145 -0.35 8.66 14.11
C GLU A 145 -1.80 8.17 14.05
N ALA A 146 -2.48 8.40 12.92
CA ALA A 146 -3.84 7.92 12.71
C ALA A 146 -3.87 6.38 12.68
N MET A 147 -2.85 5.74 12.09
CA MET A 147 -2.73 4.29 12.10
C MET A 147 -2.58 3.73 13.53
N ASP A 148 -1.74 4.35 14.37
CA ASP A 148 -1.55 3.93 15.76
C ASP A 148 -2.82 4.17 16.62
N ALA A 149 -3.57 5.22 16.31
CA ALA A 149 -4.79 5.58 17.01
C ALA A 149 -5.95 4.57 16.85
N PHE A 150 -5.90 3.65 15.87
CA PHE A 150 -6.89 2.57 15.76
C PHE A 150 -7.01 1.73 17.03
N ARG A 151 -5.97 1.68 17.88
CA ARG A 151 -6.04 1.04 19.20
C ARG A 151 -7.15 1.60 20.11
N PHE A 152 -7.62 2.81 19.84
CA PHE A 152 -8.72 3.46 20.56
C PHE A 152 -10.09 3.28 19.87
N LYS A 153 -10.12 2.79 18.62
CA LYS A 153 -11.38 2.54 17.90
C LYS A 153 -12.03 1.25 18.44
N PRO A 154 -13.33 1.27 18.80
CA PRO A 154 -14.03 0.04 19.16
C PRO A 154 -13.92 -1.04 18.06
N GLY A 155 -13.63 -2.27 18.48
CA GLY A 155 -13.42 -3.41 17.56
C GLY A 155 -11.97 -3.64 17.14
N TYR A 156 -11.05 -2.72 17.46
CA TYR A 156 -9.62 -2.85 17.16
C TYR A 156 -8.81 -3.08 18.44
N GLY A 157 -7.93 -4.09 18.41
CA GLY A 157 -6.97 -4.36 19.50
C GLY A 157 -5.54 -3.87 19.21
N LYS A 158 -5.31 -3.37 18.00
CA LYS A 158 -3.99 -3.04 17.43
C LYS A 158 -4.08 -1.76 16.62
N ALA A 159 -2.92 -1.24 16.24
CA ALA A 159 -2.87 -0.22 15.19
C ALA A 159 -3.42 -0.82 13.89
N ALA A 160 -3.87 0.00 12.95
CA ALA A 160 -4.35 -0.48 11.67
C ALA A 160 -4.16 0.56 10.57
N GLY A 161 -4.26 0.13 9.31
CA GLY A 161 -4.36 1.06 8.19
C GLY A 161 -4.60 0.34 6.88
N GLU A 162 -4.91 1.14 5.86
CA GLU A 162 -5.20 0.68 4.51
C GLU A 162 -3.92 0.43 3.70
N CYS A 163 -4.05 0.06 2.42
CA CYS A 163 -2.92 -0.40 1.62
C CYS A 163 -1.89 0.71 1.35
N VAL A 164 -2.34 1.93 1.07
CA VAL A 164 -1.47 3.11 0.89
C VAL A 164 -0.76 3.44 2.22
N SER A 165 -1.47 3.39 3.33
CA SER A 165 -0.94 3.68 4.68
C SER A 165 0.15 2.68 5.05
N LEU A 166 -0.07 1.39 4.82
CA LEU A 166 0.94 0.35 5.04
C LEU A 166 2.13 0.52 4.08
N ALA A 167 1.91 0.82 2.79
CA ALA A 167 2.99 1.05 1.85
C ALA A 167 3.90 2.20 2.31
N THR A 168 3.32 3.36 2.67
CA THR A 168 4.12 4.50 3.14
C THR A 168 4.76 4.26 4.51
N LEU A 169 4.10 3.52 5.41
CA LEU A 169 4.68 3.06 6.68
C LEU A 169 5.92 2.18 6.44
N TYR A 170 5.83 1.19 5.54
CA TYR A 170 6.96 0.34 5.19
C TYR A 170 8.13 1.14 4.60
N ALA A 171 7.86 2.10 3.71
CA ALA A 171 8.90 2.94 3.11
C ALA A 171 9.62 3.80 4.16
N ALA A 172 8.85 4.52 4.99
CA ALA A 172 9.40 5.37 6.04
C ALA A 172 10.14 4.56 7.12
N ALA A 173 9.59 3.43 7.55
CA ALA A 173 10.22 2.58 8.56
C ALA A 173 11.46 1.83 8.02
N ALA A 174 11.48 1.44 6.74
CA ALA A 174 12.68 0.87 6.11
C ALA A 174 13.84 1.87 6.12
N PHE A 175 13.56 3.15 5.84
CA PHE A 175 14.55 4.21 5.93
C PHE A 175 14.98 4.49 7.39
N ILE A 176 14.03 4.83 8.26
CA ILE A 176 14.32 5.27 9.63
C ILE A 176 14.87 4.14 10.50
N VAL A 177 14.25 2.96 10.48
CA VAL A 177 14.55 1.87 11.43
C VAL A 177 15.52 0.86 10.84
N CYS A 178 15.44 0.61 9.53
CA CYS A 178 16.25 -0.43 8.89
C CYS A 178 17.51 0.11 8.21
N GLY A 179 17.64 1.42 7.97
CA GLY A 179 18.77 2.00 7.26
C GLY A 179 18.82 1.57 5.79
N VAL A 180 17.65 1.52 5.14
CA VAL A 180 17.53 1.33 3.69
C VAL A 180 17.45 2.73 3.06
N PRO A 181 18.37 3.11 2.16
CA PRO A 181 18.31 4.40 1.47
C PRO A 181 17.00 4.59 0.70
N LEU A 182 16.52 5.83 0.58
CA LEU A 182 15.23 6.11 -0.07
C LEU A 182 15.28 5.87 -1.58
N GLU A 183 16.45 6.03 -2.20
CA GLU A 183 16.72 5.74 -3.62
C GLU A 183 16.55 4.25 -3.99
N ASP A 184 16.57 3.37 -2.99
CA ASP A 184 16.36 1.93 -3.16
C ASP A 184 14.90 1.54 -2.92
N ILE A 185 13.99 2.50 -2.68
CA ILE A 185 12.57 2.23 -2.37
C ILE A 185 11.67 2.93 -3.38
N TYR A 186 10.97 2.14 -4.20
CA TYR A 186 10.03 2.60 -5.21
C TYR A 186 8.61 2.29 -4.77
N LEU A 187 7.74 3.29 -4.71
CA LEU A 187 6.32 3.08 -4.38
C LEU A 187 5.55 2.84 -5.68
N ILE A 188 4.81 1.74 -5.73
CA ILE A 188 4.04 1.26 -6.88
C ILE A 188 2.57 1.26 -6.50
N LEU A 189 1.78 2.04 -7.23
CA LEU A 189 0.34 2.13 -7.02
C LEU A 189 -0.39 1.60 -8.24
N THR A 190 -1.45 0.88 -7.95
CA THR A 190 -2.48 0.45 -8.89
C THR A 190 -3.82 0.94 -8.33
N PRO A 191 -4.91 1.00 -9.12
CA PRO A 191 -6.22 1.37 -8.59
C PRO A 191 -6.63 0.51 -7.39
N LEU A 192 -6.30 -0.80 -7.46
CA LEU A 192 -6.61 -1.86 -6.49
C LEU A 192 -5.73 -1.95 -5.24
N HIS A 193 -4.50 -1.45 -5.33
CA HIS A 193 -3.45 -1.83 -4.39
C HIS A 193 -2.25 -0.89 -4.44
N SER A 194 -1.65 -0.67 -3.27
CA SER A 194 -0.39 0.05 -3.11
C SER A 194 0.65 -0.82 -2.43
N GLN A 195 1.87 -0.80 -2.97
CA GLN A 195 2.99 -1.59 -2.51
C GLN A 195 4.33 -0.90 -2.82
N ASN A 196 5.43 -1.41 -2.29
CA ASN A 196 6.77 -0.90 -2.54
C ASN A 196 7.64 -1.98 -3.15
N PHE A 197 8.45 -1.64 -4.14
CA PHE A 197 9.61 -2.42 -4.53
C PHE A 197 10.85 -1.87 -3.82
N ILE A 198 11.51 -2.72 -3.04
CA ILE A 198 12.76 -2.41 -2.36
C ILE A 198 13.88 -3.11 -3.12
N ASP A 199 14.78 -2.32 -3.72
CA ASP A 199 15.93 -2.81 -4.48
C ASP A 199 17.05 -3.27 -3.55
N MET A 200 16.86 -4.46 -2.98
CA MET A 200 17.82 -5.08 -2.08
C MET A 200 17.85 -6.59 -2.36
N GLN A 201 19.04 -7.18 -2.40
CA GLN A 201 19.24 -8.57 -2.84
C GLN A 201 18.66 -8.77 -4.26
N ASP A 202 17.79 -9.78 -4.44
CA ASP A 202 17.08 -10.05 -5.69
C ASP A 202 15.76 -9.26 -5.84
N GLY A 203 15.53 -8.28 -4.96
CA GLY A 203 14.31 -7.48 -4.88
C GLY A 203 13.31 -8.02 -3.85
N ILE A 204 12.55 -7.11 -3.24
CA ILE A 204 11.51 -7.40 -2.25
C ILE A 204 10.29 -6.52 -2.55
N LEU A 205 9.11 -7.12 -2.63
CA LEU A 205 7.84 -6.37 -2.66
C LEU A 205 7.22 -6.33 -1.27
N THR A 206 6.68 -5.19 -0.86
CA THR A 206 5.70 -5.16 0.22
C THR A 206 4.35 -5.65 -0.30
N ASN A 207 3.51 -6.22 0.56
CA ASN A 207 2.12 -6.53 0.24
C ASN A 207 1.31 -6.45 1.53
N ASN A 208 0.61 -5.33 1.71
CA ASN A 208 -0.05 -4.97 2.96
C ASN A 208 0.92 -5.18 4.13
N ARG A 209 0.64 -6.12 5.04
CA ARG A 209 1.45 -6.43 6.23
C ARG A 209 2.64 -7.37 5.97
N ARG A 210 2.94 -7.73 4.72
CA ARG A 210 3.95 -8.75 4.38
C ARG A 210 5.07 -8.18 3.53
N LEU A 211 6.21 -8.88 3.54
CA LEU A 211 7.27 -8.74 2.55
C LEU A 211 7.37 -10.03 1.74
N VAL A 212 7.52 -9.89 0.43
CA VAL A 212 7.55 -10.98 -0.53
C VAL A 212 8.91 -10.94 -1.23
N THR A 213 9.79 -11.86 -0.87
CA THR A 213 11.05 -12.06 -1.57
C THR A 213 10.81 -12.75 -2.91
N LYS A 214 11.80 -12.71 -3.81
CA LYS A 214 11.73 -13.40 -5.11
C LYS A 214 11.41 -14.90 -4.97
N THR A 215 12.00 -15.59 -3.99
CA THR A 215 11.66 -16.99 -3.70
C THR A 215 10.18 -17.15 -3.34
N MET A 216 9.67 -16.32 -2.42
CA MET A 216 8.25 -16.38 -2.03
C MET A 216 7.30 -16.07 -3.20
N TRP A 217 7.72 -15.16 -4.09
CA TRP A 217 7.00 -14.81 -5.30
C TRP A 217 6.80 -16.03 -6.20
N PHE A 218 7.82 -16.87 -6.41
CA PHE A 218 7.75 -18.06 -7.26
C PHE A 218 7.54 -19.38 -6.50
N ASN A 219 7.02 -19.36 -5.27
CA ASN A 219 6.78 -20.59 -4.51
C ASN A 219 5.59 -21.42 -5.03
N GLY A 220 4.73 -20.86 -5.89
CA GLY A 220 3.58 -21.58 -6.44
C GLY A 220 2.46 -21.84 -5.44
N THR A 221 2.39 -21.05 -4.36
CA THR A 221 1.31 -21.16 -3.36
C THR A 221 0.16 -20.20 -3.66
N GLU A 222 -1.00 -20.42 -3.01
CA GLU A 222 -2.12 -19.47 -3.09
C GLU A 222 -1.71 -18.06 -2.64
N ILE A 223 -0.87 -17.95 -1.61
CA ILE A 223 -0.33 -16.67 -1.13
C ILE A 223 0.54 -16.01 -2.21
N SER A 224 1.35 -16.78 -2.92
CA SER A 224 2.16 -16.29 -4.04
C SER A 224 1.26 -15.70 -5.14
N TYR A 225 0.17 -16.40 -5.50
CA TYR A 225 -0.76 -15.93 -6.52
C TYR A 225 -1.49 -14.64 -6.09
N LYS A 226 -1.96 -14.58 -4.83
CA LYS A 226 -2.55 -13.37 -4.25
C LYS A 226 -1.58 -12.20 -4.28
N ALA A 227 -0.30 -12.44 -4.00
CA ALA A 227 0.71 -11.39 -4.06
C ALA A 227 1.02 -10.91 -5.48
N GLN A 228 0.93 -11.79 -6.47
CA GLN A 228 1.17 -11.49 -7.88
C GLN A 228 0.04 -10.71 -8.56
N ARG A 229 -1.18 -10.79 -8.02
CA ARG A 229 -2.40 -10.36 -8.72
C ARG A 229 -2.36 -8.91 -9.22
N ALA A 230 -1.89 -7.96 -8.41
CA ALA A 230 -1.82 -6.55 -8.81
C ALA A 230 -0.91 -6.37 -10.04
N LEU A 231 0.31 -6.88 -9.99
CA LEU A 231 1.27 -6.72 -11.09
C LEU A 231 0.97 -7.58 -12.32
N ARG A 232 0.25 -8.70 -12.17
CA ARG A 232 -0.21 -9.51 -13.31
C ARG A 232 -1.37 -8.84 -14.06
N ASN A 233 -2.32 -8.30 -13.31
CA ASN A 233 -3.64 -8.02 -13.86
C ASN A 233 -4.00 -6.54 -13.87
N GLU A 234 -3.27 -5.63 -13.23
CA GLU A 234 -3.62 -4.20 -13.18
C GLU A 234 -2.65 -3.31 -13.96
N GLN A 235 -3.14 -2.12 -14.29
CA GLN A 235 -2.31 -1.01 -14.71
C GLN A 235 -1.66 -0.39 -13.47
N VAL A 236 -0.34 -0.32 -13.43
CA VAL A 236 0.38 0.53 -12.47
C VAL A 236 0.11 1.97 -12.86
N THR A 237 -0.52 2.72 -11.97
CA THR A 237 -0.99 4.08 -12.21
C THR A 237 0.06 5.09 -11.85
N ILE A 238 0.74 4.91 -10.71
CA ILE A 238 1.78 5.81 -10.21
C ILE A 238 3.01 4.99 -9.82
N VAL A 239 4.19 5.47 -10.20
CA VAL A 239 5.45 5.11 -9.55
C VAL A 239 6.03 6.37 -8.92
N ALA A 240 6.25 6.35 -7.60
CA ALA A 240 6.81 7.46 -6.84
C ALA A 240 8.16 7.09 -6.21
N HIS A 241 9.07 8.07 -6.17
CA HIS A 241 10.47 7.92 -5.78
C HIS A 241 10.99 9.28 -5.24
N PRO A 242 12.07 9.36 -4.44
CA PRO A 242 12.64 10.64 -3.98
C PRO A 242 13.01 11.65 -5.08
N SER A 243 13.19 11.19 -6.33
CA SER A 243 13.43 12.07 -7.48
C SER A 243 12.15 12.59 -8.16
N GLY A 244 10.96 12.11 -7.78
CA GLY A 244 9.68 12.54 -8.34
C GLY A 244 8.72 11.37 -8.59
N TYR A 245 7.77 11.57 -9.52
CA TYR A 245 6.79 10.55 -9.88
C TYR A 245 6.62 10.41 -11.39
N ILE A 246 6.05 9.28 -11.81
CA ILE A 246 5.49 9.08 -13.15
C ILE A 246 4.09 8.50 -13.02
N HIS A 247 3.15 9.05 -13.79
CA HIS A 247 1.75 8.62 -13.80
C HIS A 247 1.34 8.11 -15.18
N CYS A 248 0.52 7.06 -15.25
CA CYS A 248 -0.03 6.54 -16.50
C CYS A 248 -0.84 7.57 -17.31
N PHE A 249 -1.52 8.53 -16.68
CA PHE A 249 -2.46 9.45 -17.33
C PHE A 249 -1.90 10.82 -17.70
N TYR A 250 -0.99 11.37 -16.89
CA TYR A 250 -0.44 12.69 -17.12
C TYR A 250 0.71 12.64 -18.14
N ASP A 251 0.79 13.64 -19.00
CA ASP A 251 1.85 13.72 -20.02
C ASP A 251 3.21 14.06 -19.40
N ASP A 252 3.19 14.79 -18.28
CA ASP A 252 4.38 15.18 -17.54
C ASP A 252 4.77 14.12 -16.50
N ALA A 253 6.07 13.95 -16.31
CA ALA A 253 6.67 13.14 -15.25
C ALA A 253 7.83 13.91 -14.61
N THR A 254 8.04 13.73 -13.31
CA THR A 254 9.13 14.42 -12.57
C THR A 254 10.22 13.47 -12.11
N ILE A 255 9.92 12.17 -12.01
CA ILE A 255 10.90 11.14 -11.65
C ILE A 255 12.13 11.23 -12.55
N ASP A 256 13.33 11.09 -11.96
CA ASP A 256 14.57 10.96 -12.73
C ASP A 256 14.42 9.80 -13.73
N PRO A 257 14.53 10.06 -15.04
CA PRO A 257 14.38 9.02 -16.05
C PRO A 257 15.31 7.82 -15.83
N LYS A 258 16.53 8.04 -15.30
CA LYS A 258 17.48 6.95 -15.02
C LYS A 258 17.03 6.09 -13.84
N ALA A 259 16.49 6.70 -12.79
CA ALA A 259 15.93 5.96 -11.66
C ALA A 259 14.74 5.11 -12.10
N TYR A 260 13.88 5.64 -12.98
CA TYR A 260 12.75 4.88 -13.53
C TYR A 260 13.19 3.71 -14.43
N ASP A 261 14.21 3.92 -15.26
CA ASP A 261 14.76 2.86 -16.13
C ASP A 261 15.42 1.76 -15.27
N HIS A 262 16.16 2.14 -14.22
CA HIS A 262 16.73 1.21 -13.22
C HIS A 262 15.65 0.40 -12.50
N PHE A 263 14.62 1.08 -11.99
CA PHE A 263 13.45 0.44 -11.39
C PHE A 263 12.80 -0.58 -12.32
N THR A 264 12.53 -0.19 -13.56
CA THR A 264 11.89 -1.06 -14.55
C THR A 264 12.71 -2.32 -14.81
N HIS A 265 14.03 -2.16 -14.91
CA HIS A 265 14.96 -3.27 -15.07
C HIS A 265 14.96 -4.20 -13.85
N ARG A 266 15.16 -3.67 -12.65
CA ARG A 266 15.24 -4.45 -11.40
C ARG A 266 13.92 -5.12 -11.03
N LEU A 267 12.79 -4.44 -11.24
CA LEU A 267 11.48 -5.05 -11.09
C LEU A 267 11.29 -6.17 -12.12
N GLY A 268 11.71 -5.97 -13.37
CA GLY A 268 11.67 -7.01 -14.41
C GLY A 268 12.48 -8.26 -14.03
N GLU A 269 13.68 -8.07 -13.46
CA GLU A 269 14.50 -9.16 -12.91
C GLU A 269 13.81 -9.86 -11.75
N TYR A 270 13.21 -9.13 -10.81
CA TYR A 270 12.46 -9.71 -9.70
C TYR A 270 11.26 -10.54 -10.19
N LEU A 271 10.54 -10.04 -11.19
CA LEU A 271 9.34 -10.66 -11.78
C LEU A 271 9.65 -11.79 -12.77
N SER A 272 10.92 -12.20 -12.86
CA SER A 272 11.37 -13.26 -13.76
C SER A 272 12.22 -14.29 -13.04
N THR A 273 12.03 -15.56 -13.36
CA THR A 273 12.95 -16.63 -12.94
C THR A 273 13.18 -17.61 -14.08
N ASP A 274 14.34 -18.26 -14.07
CA ASP A 274 14.71 -19.23 -15.08
C ASP A 274 14.00 -20.58 -14.85
N PRO A 275 13.77 -21.36 -15.91
CA PRO A 275 13.25 -22.72 -15.77
C PRO A 275 14.33 -23.62 -15.15
N THR A 276 14.11 -24.00 -13.90
CA THR A 276 14.92 -24.94 -13.11
C THR A 276 14.01 -26.02 -12.56
N ILE A 277 14.55 -27.14 -12.05
CA ILE A 277 13.70 -28.14 -11.41
C ILE A 277 12.94 -27.55 -10.21
N THR A 278 13.52 -26.58 -9.49
CA THR A 278 12.87 -25.87 -8.39
C THR A 278 11.67 -25.04 -8.86
N SER A 279 11.87 -24.18 -9.87
CA SER A 279 10.78 -23.33 -10.39
C SER A 279 9.71 -24.14 -11.11
N PHE A 280 10.09 -25.26 -11.74
CA PHE A 280 9.15 -26.23 -12.31
C PHE A 280 8.33 -26.96 -11.24
N ALA A 281 8.96 -27.39 -10.14
CA ALA A 281 8.25 -27.96 -9.01
C ALA A 281 7.26 -26.95 -8.41
N SER A 282 7.65 -25.68 -8.27
CA SER A 282 6.74 -24.61 -7.87
C SER A 282 5.57 -24.42 -8.81
N PHE A 283 5.79 -24.45 -10.13
CA PHE A 283 4.73 -24.42 -11.12
C PHE A 283 3.74 -25.58 -10.94
N LEU A 284 4.23 -26.80 -10.70
CA LEU A 284 3.38 -27.97 -10.45
C LEU A 284 2.60 -27.89 -9.12
N ARG A 285 3.01 -27.05 -8.15
CA ARG A 285 2.21 -26.79 -6.92
C ARG A 285 0.90 -26.08 -7.25
N CYS A 286 0.90 -25.16 -8.21
CA CYS A 286 -0.31 -24.43 -8.61
C CYS A 286 -1.05 -25.07 -9.80
N GLN A 287 -0.39 -25.95 -10.56
CA GLN A 287 -1.00 -26.69 -11.67
C GLN A 287 -1.05 -28.20 -11.37
N THR A 288 -1.80 -28.55 -10.33
CA THR A 288 -1.85 -29.92 -9.78
C THR A 288 -2.29 -30.97 -10.80
N GLN A 289 -3.09 -30.58 -11.81
CA GLN A 289 -3.55 -31.46 -12.87
C GLN A 289 -2.41 -32.07 -13.70
N TYR A 290 -1.25 -31.42 -13.75
CA TYR A 290 -0.09 -31.92 -14.50
C TYR A 290 0.80 -32.85 -13.68
N GLN A 291 0.70 -32.89 -12.34
CA GLN A 291 1.58 -33.71 -11.49
C GLN A 291 1.59 -35.20 -11.91
N LYS A 292 0.43 -35.73 -12.31
CA LYS A 292 0.27 -37.11 -12.81
C LYS A 292 1.12 -37.46 -14.05
N CYS A 293 1.68 -36.46 -14.74
CA CYS A 293 2.54 -36.67 -15.90
C CYS A 293 4.02 -36.83 -15.53
N PHE A 294 4.38 -36.70 -14.25
CA PHE A 294 5.77 -36.69 -13.79
C PHE A 294 6.05 -37.81 -12.78
N GLN A 295 7.31 -38.19 -12.68
CA GLN A 295 7.84 -39.14 -11.71
C GLN A 295 9.25 -38.73 -11.25
N ILE A 296 9.55 -39.00 -9.99
CA ILE A 296 10.87 -38.79 -9.38
C ILE A 296 11.65 -40.10 -9.44
N CYS A 297 12.94 -40.01 -9.76
CA CYS A 297 13.88 -41.12 -9.73
C CYS A 297 14.91 -40.87 -8.62
N ARG A 298 15.09 -41.84 -7.72
CA ARG A 298 16.18 -41.85 -6.74
C ARG A 298 17.05 -43.09 -6.94
N ASP A 299 18.35 -42.98 -6.67
CA ASP A 299 19.22 -44.16 -6.59
C ASP A 299 19.14 -44.78 -5.19
N CYS A 300 18.93 -46.09 -5.13
CA CYS A 300 18.98 -46.86 -3.89
C CYS A 300 19.95 -48.03 -4.07
N HIS A 301 21.19 -47.87 -3.61
CA HIS A 301 22.26 -48.87 -3.74
C HIS A 301 22.51 -49.32 -5.20
N GLY A 302 22.51 -48.37 -6.15
CA GLY A 302 22.70 -48.67 -7.57
C GLY A 302 21.47 -49.25 -8.27
N GLN A 303 20.31 -49.28 -7.60
CA GLN A 303 19.02 -49.64 -8.20
C GLN A 303 18.10 -48.42 -8.25
N PRO A 304 17.65 -48.01 -9.45
CA PRO A 304 16.74 -46.88 -9.57
C PRO A 304 15.37 -47.23 -8.99
N GLN A 305 14.85 -46.33 -8.18
CA GLN A 305 13.50 -46.38 -7.63
C GLN A 305 12.71 -45.17 -8.11
N PHE A 306 11.43 -45.38 -8.41
CA PHE A 306 10.54 -44.39 -9.00
C PHE A 306 9.35 -44.11 -8.11
N LEU A 307 8.93 -42.85 -8.09
CA LEU A 307 7.80 -42.35 -7.31
C LEU A 307 6.95 -41.44 -8.17
N LYS A 308 5.62 -41.59 -8.10
CA LYS A 308 4.68 -40.68 -8.77
C LYS A 308 4.81 -39.27 -8.17
N ALA A 309 4.86 -38.23 -9.02
CA ALA A 309 5.04 -36.88 -8.52
C ALA A 309 3.90 -36.42 -7.60
N GLU A 310 2.64 -36.73 -7.93
CA GLU A 310 1.49 -36.40 -7.07
C GLU A 310 1.59 -37.02 -5.67
N THR A 311 2.22 -38.20 -5.54
CA THR A 311 2.47 -38.81 -4.23
C THR A 311 3.48 -37.98 -3.45
N LEU A 312 4.61 -37.59 -4.07
CA LEU A 312 5.61 -36.76 -3.40
C LEU A 312 5.07 -35.37 -3.02
N PHE A 313 4.23 -34.76 -3.87
CA PHE A 313 3.56 -33.50 -3.53
C PHE A 313 2.61 -33.64 -2.34
N SER A 314 1.96 -34.80 -2.17
CA SER A 314 1.14 -35.09 -0.98
C SER A 314 2.00 -35.14 0.29
N TYR A 315 3.19 -35.73 0.23
CA TYR A 315 4.15 -35.71 1.35
C TYR A 315 4.63 -34.28 1.65
N GLU A 316 4.95 -33.50 0.62
CA GLU A 316 5.41 -32.11 0.75
C GLU A 316 4.39 -31.24 1.53
N HIS A 317 3.09 -31.52 1.39
CA HIS A 317 2.04 -30.76 2.08
C HIS A 317 2.15 -30.84 3.62
N GLY A 318 2.62 -31.98 4.14
CA GLY A 318 2.83 -32.21 5.57
C GLY A 318 4.26 -31.97 6.06
N SER A 319 5.18 -31.58 5.17
CA SER A 319 6.62 -31.55 5.44
C SER A 319 7.18 -30.12 5.43
N PRO A 320 8.20 -29.80 6.25
CA PRO A 320 8.96 -28.56 6.11
C PRO A 320 9.89 -28.57 4.89
N TYR A 321 10.08 -29.73 4.23
CA TYR A 321 10.97 -29.89 3.08
C TYR A 321 10.23 -29.69 1.75
N LYS A 322 10.98 -29.34 0.70
CA LYS A 322 10.42 -28.99 -0.61
C LYS A 322 11.00 -29.80 -1.75
N ILE A 323 10.16 -30.05 -2.74
CA ILE A 323 10.55 -30.69 -4.00
C ILE A 323 11.41 -29.72 -4.80
N GLY A 324 12.54 -30.22 -5.29
CA GLY A 324 13.43 -29.52 -6.20
C GLY A 324 14.33 -28.46 -5.54
N ASP A 325 14.30 -28.29 -4.22
CA ASP A 325 15.24 -27.40 -3.51
C ASP A 325 16.32 -28.18 -2.75
N ALA A 326 17.15 -27.48 -1.98
CA ALA A 326 18.25 -28.09 -1.21
C ALA A 326 17.79 -29.09 -0.11
N THR A 327 16.49 -29.19 0.16
CA THR A 327 15.90 -30.12 1.13
C THR A 327 15.20 -31.31 0.49
N HIS A 328 15.22 -31.42 -0.85
CA HIS A 328 14.56 -32.48 -1.61
C HIS A 328 14.88 -33.90 -1.09
N ASP A 329 16.15 -34.19 -0.83
CA ASP A 329 16.55 -35.52 -0.35
C ASP A 329 16.00 -35.85 1.04
N LYS A 330 15.80 -34.84 1.88
CA LYS A 330 15.16 -35.01 3.19
C LYS A 330 13.68 -35.34 3.04
N LEU A 331 13.00 -34.70 2.08
CA LEU A 331 11.61 -35.05 1.75
C LEU A 331 11.51 -36.49 1.23
N LEU A 332 12.44 -36.92 0.37
CA LEU A 332 12.48 -38.30 -0.13
C LEU A 332 12.70 -39.34 0.97
N ALA A 333 13.38 -38.97 2.06
CA ALA A 333 13.58 -39.82 3.22
C ALA A 333 12.31 -39.98 4.09
N GLU A 334 11.33 -39.08 3.96
CA GLU A 334 10.04 -39.17 4.66
C GLU A 334 9.02 -40.08 3.93
N VAL A 335 9.26 -40.39 2.66
CA VAL A 335 8.37 -41.23 1.84
C VAL A 335 8.52 -42.70 2.26
N HIS A 336 7.39 -43.41 2.42
CA HIS A 336 7.41 -44.82 2.75
C HIS A 336 7.97 -45.66 1.59
N ASP A 337 8.77 -46.68 1.91
CA ASP A 337 9.38 -47.54 0.88
C ASP A 337 8.34 -48.28 0.02
N GLU A 338 7.12 -48.48 0.51
CA GLU A 338 6.01 -49.10 -0.23
C GLU A 338 5.49 -48.24 -1.39
N ASP A 339 5.68 -46.92 -1.33
CA ASP A 339 5.28 -46.00 -2.40
C ASP A 339 6.27 -45.98 -3.57
N PHE A 340 7.48 -46.50 -3.37
CA PHE A 340 8.49 -46.62 -4.42
C PHE A 340 8.30 -47.90 -5.24
N VAL A 341 8.46 -47.76 -6.55
CA VAL A 341 8.50 -48.89 -7.48
C VAL A 341 9.86 -49.04 -8.14
N ARG A 342 10.24 -50.26 -8.53
CA ARG A 342 11.56 -50.58 -9.12
C ARG A 342 11.58 -50.55 -10.66
N TYR A 343 10.56 -49.96 -11.27
CA TYR A 343 10.44 -49.83 -12.72
C TYR A 343 9.99 -48.41 -13.08
N GLU A 344 10.48 -47.90 -14.22
CA GLU A 344 10.06 -46.60 -14.74
C GLU A 344 8.55 -46.65 -15.01
N ILE A 345 7.79 -45.73 -14.41
CA ILE A 345 6.34 -45.72 -14.51
C ILE A 345 5.96 -45.27 -15.93
N PRO A 346 5.26 -46.10 -16.74
CA PRO A 346 4.96 -45.75 -18.12
C PRO A 346 4.12 -44.47 -18.25
N GLY A 347 4.38 -43.70 -19.30
CA GLY A 347 3.63 -42.49 -19.63
C GLY A 347 3.94 -41.28 -18.74
N ARG A 348 5.10 -41.25 -18.07
CA ARG A 348 5.49 -40.15 -17.18
C ARG A 348 6.90 -39.65 -17.46
N VAL A 349 7.06 -38.33 -17.47
CA VAL A 349 8.36 -37.66 -17.57
C VAL A 349 9.16 -37.89 -16.29
N ARG A 350 10.41 -38.30 -16.46
CA ARG A 350 11.39 -38.42 -15.39
C ARG A 350 11.97 -37.06 -15.01
N CYS A 351 11.79 -36.65 -13.76
CA CYS A 351 12.25 -35.36 -13.26
C CYS A 351 13.78 -35.19 -13.32
N ASP A 352 14.56 -36.26 -13.17
CA ASP A 352 16.02 -36.21 -13.31
C ASP A 352 16.46 -35.96 -14.78
N ARG A 353 15.72 -36.51 -15.75
CA ARG A 353 15.94 -36.21 -17.18
C ARG A 353 15.50 -34.79 -17.52
N LEU A 354 14.41 -34.32 -16.92
CA LEU A 354 13.95 -32.93 -17.07
C LEU A 354 15.00 -31.96 -16.52
N ASP A 355 15.55 -32.24 -15.34
CA ASP A 355 16.57 -31.38 -14.73
C ASP A 355 17.86 -31.32 -15.58
N ALA A 356 18.29 -32.46 -16.13
CA ALA A 356 19.39 -32.51 -17.09
C ALA A 356 19.08 -31.67 -18.35
N PHE A 357 17.88 -31.83 -18.93
CA PHE A 357 17.44 -31.02 -20.08
C PHE A 357 17.46 -29.53 -19.78
N LEU A 358 16.91 -29.10 -18.63
CA LEU A 358 16.89 -27.70 -18.21
C LEU A 358 18.31 -27.13 -18.03
N THR A 359 19.22 -27.93 -17.47
CA THR A 359 20.61 -27.53 -17.19
C THR A 359 21.47 -27.46 -18.46
N GLU A 360 21.30 -28.42 -19.37
CA GLU A 360 22.12 -28.54 -20.60
C GLU A 360 21.61 -27.65 -21.72
N GLN A 361 20.29 -27.63 -21.97
CA GLN A 361 19.69 -26.90 -23.10
C GLN A 361 19.31 -25.47 -22.73
N LYS A 362 19.10 -25.17 -21.44
CA LYS A 362 18.73 -23.84 -20.91
C LYS A 362 17.67 -23.12 -21.78
N PRO A 363 16.50 -23.74 -21.99
CA PRO A 363 15.50 -23.20 -22.90
C PRO A 363 15.01 -21.82 -22.40
N ASN A 364 15.11 -20.80 -23.25
CA ASN A 364 14.54 -19.48 -22.96
C ASN A 364 13.04 -19.47 -23.28
N LEU A 365 12.18 -19.57 -22.27
CA LEU A 365 10.72 -19.61 -22.48
C LEU A 365 10.10 -18.25 -22.83
N ARG A 366 10.90 -17.18 -22.94
CA ARG A 366 10.46 -15.91 -23.55
C ARG A 366 10.45 -15.97 -25.07
N GLU A 367 11.19 -16.91 -25.67
CA GLU A 367 11.33 -17.08 -27.11
C GLU A 367 10.54 -18.30 -27.59
N SER A 368 9.99 -18.23 -28.81
CA SER A 368 9.25 -19.34 -29.40
C SER A 368 10.09 -20.61 -29.53
N SER A 369 11.36 -20.48 -29.90
CA SER A 369 12.33 -21.59 -30.03
C SER A 369 12.51 -22.37 -28.71
N GLY A 370 12.62 -21.67 -27.59
CA GLY A 370 12.74 -22.29 -26.26
C GLY A 370 11.45 -22.99 -25.84
N ARG A 371 10.29 -22.39 -26.14
CA ARG A 371 8.97 -23.02 -25.91
C ARG A 371 8.77 -24.28 -26.75
N GLU A 372 9.18 -24.26 -28.01
CA GLU A 372 9.14 -25.42 -28.89
C GLU A 372 10.07 -26.55 -28.43
N ALA A 373 11.27 -26.21 -27.93
CA ALA A 373 12.20 -27.20 -27.37
C ALA A 373 11.60 -27.88 -26.12
N MET A 374 11.05 -27.09 -25.19
CA MET A 374 10.38 -27.61 -23.99
C MET A 374 9.14 -28.44 -24.33
N SER A 375 8.32 -27.99 -25.30
CA SER A 375 7.12 -28.71 -25.73
C SER A 375 7.49 -30.08 -26.31
N ARG A 376 8.47 -30.14 -27.22
CA ARG A 376 8.97 -31.40 -27.80
C ARG A 376 9.51 -32.38 -26.75
N PHE A 377 10.15 -31.88 -25.69
CA PHE A 377 10.61 -32.71 -24.58
C PHE A 377 9.43 -33.34 -23.80
N LEU A 378 8.33 -32.60 -23.63
CA LEU A 378 7.18 -33.01 -22.81
C LEU A 378 6.11 -33.80 -23.59
N GLU A 379 5.94 -33.55 -24.89
CA GLU A 379 4.95 -34.17 -25.79
C GLU A 379 4.77 -35.69 -25.64
N PRO A 380 5.83 -36.52 -25.45
CA PRO A 380 5.66 -37.96 -25.33
C PRO A 380 4.82 -38.42 -24.12
N HIS A 381 4.69 -37.58 -23.09
CA HIS A 381 4.12 -37.97 -21.80
C HIS A 381 3.13 -36.94 -21.22
N VAL A 382 3.13 -35.70 -21.72
CA VAL A 382 2.23 -34.63 -21.26
C VAL A 382 1.19 -34.34 -22.35
N PRO A 383 -0.11 -34.62 -22.09
CA PRO A 383 -1.17 -34.19 -22.99
C PRO A 383 -1.21 -32.68 -23.12
N ASP A 384 -1.32 -32.18 -24.35
CA ASP A 384 -1.36 -30.73 -24.65
C ASP A 384 -0.13 -29.98 -24.08
N ALA A 385 1.06 -30.54 -24.31
CA ALA A 385 2.33 -30.00 -23.79
C ALA A 385 2.52 -28.51 -24.13
N GLY A 386 2.10 -28.06 -25.32
CA GLY A 386 2.17 -26.64 -25.71
C GLY A 386 1.42 -25.74 -24.73
N LYS A 387 0.20 -26.11 -24.33
CA LYS A 387 -0.56 -25.35 -23.33
C LYS A 387 0.12 -25.34 -21.96
N MET A 388 0.70 -26.45 -21.53
CA MET A 388 1.46 -26.50 -20.27
C MET A 388 2.68 -25.57 -20.32
N VAL A 389 3.38 -25.52 -21.46
CA VAL A 389 4.56 -24.67 -21.65
C VAL A 389 4.21 -23.18 -21.65
N GLU A 390 3.09 -22.79 -22.26
CA GLU A 390 2.59 -21.41 -22.17
C GLU A 390 2.27 -21.01 -20.72
N LEU A 391 1.56 -21.88 -19.97
CA LEU A 391 1.29 -21.65 -18.55
C LEU A 391 2.58 -21.56 -17.72
N LEU A 392 3.59 -22.36 -18.05
CA LEU A 392 4.90 -22.30 -17.39
C LEU A 392 5.64 -21.00 -17.73
N ALA A 393 5.60 -20.55 -18.98
CA ALA A 393 6.19 -19.27 -19.39
C ALA A 393 5.54 -18.09 -18.64
N ASP A 394 4.20 -18.09 -18.53
CA ASP A 394 3.44 -17.08 -17.77
C ASP A 394 3.70 -17.16 -16.25
N PHE A 395 4.00 -18.35 -15.74
CA PHE A 395 4.40 -18.55 -14.35
C PHE A 395 5.78 -17.95 -14.08
N LEU A 396 6.75 -18.22 -14.96
CA LEU A 396 8.16 -17.81 -14.81
C LEU A 396 8.40 -16.33 -15.12
N HIS A 397 7.56 -15.70 -15.95
CA HIS A 397 7.75 -14.34 -16.43
C HIS A 397 6.47 -13.52 -16.30
N ILE A 398 6.44 -12.62 -15.32
CA ILE A 398 5.35 -11.66 -15.15
C ILE A 398 5.75 -10.35 -15.80
N GLN A 399 4.92 -9.85 -16.72
CA GLN A 399 5.12 -8.55 -17.36
C GLN A 399 4.13 -7.53 -16.80
N PRO A 400 4.57 -6.60 -15.93
CA PRO A 400 3.69 -5.59 -15.37
C PRO A 400 3.34 -4.52 -16.40
N ARG A 401 2.14 -3.95 -16.29
CA ARG A 401 1.72 -2.79 -17.08
C ARG A 401 2.16 -1.50 -16.39
N LEU A 402 3.40 -1.06 -16.64
CA LEU A 402 3.98 0.15 -16.05
C LEU A 402 3.55 1.43 -16.80
N PRO A 403 3.61 2.62 -16.17
CA PRO A 403 3.46 3.89 -16.87
C PRO A 403 4.41 4.01 -18.07
N GLY A 404 3.87 4.42 -19.22
CA GLY A 404 4.65 4.54 -20.46
C GLY A 404 5.80 5.54 -20.35
N ARG A 405 6.92 5.25 -21.00
CA ARG A 405 8.13 6.09 -21.00
C ARG A 405 8.01 7.35 -21.86
N GLN A 406 7.03 7.39 -22.75
CA GLN A 406 6.75 8.53 -23.64
C GLN A 406 6.06 9.65 -22.85
N LYS A 407 6.88 10.42 -22.09
CA LYS A 407 6.45 11.51 -21.21
C LYS A 407 7.35 12.73 -21.39
N SER A 408 6.83 13.89 -21.01
CA SER A 408 7.58 15.13 -20.88
C SER A 408 8.21 15.18 -19.48
N PHE A 409 9.49 14.80 -19.38
CA PHE A 409 10.20 14.76 -18.11
C PHE A 409 10.61 16.17 -17.67
N LYS A 410 10.15 16.57 -16.49
CA LYS A 410 10.48 17.84 -15.85
C LYS A 410 11.53 17.61 -14.77
N THR A 411 12.64 18.32 -14.84
CA THR A 411 13.67 18.26 -13.81
C THR A 411 13.17 18.94 -12.54
N VAL A 412 13.17 18.21 -11.43
CA VAL A 412 12.97 18.73 -10.09
C VAL A 412 14.18 18.40 -9.23
N GLU A 413 14.43 19.20 -8.20
CA GLU A 413 15.50 18.90 -7.25
C GLU A 413 15.13 17.62 -6.46
N PRO A 414 15.95 16.56 -6.50
CA PRO A 414 15.62 15.32 -5.80
C PRO A 414 15.75 15.48 -4.29
N ILE A 415 14.88 14.80 -3.54
CA ILE A 415 14.92 14.77 -2.09
C ILE A 415 16.04 13.80 -1.66
N ARG A 416 17.14 14.35 -1.14
CA ARG A 416 18.31 13.58 -0.72
C ARG A 416 18.44 13.59 0.80
N LEU A 417 18.01 12.52 1.45
CA LEU A 417 18.15 12.32 2.90
C LEU A 417 19.12 11.17 3.16
N SER A 418 19.93 11.29 4.19
CA SER A 418 20.82 10.22 4.64
C SER A 418 20.21 9.47 5.83
N VAL A 419 20.44 8.15 5.86
CA VAL A 419 20.02 7.27 6.96
C VAL A 419 20.70 7.62 8.30
N ASP A 420 21.81 8.35 8.25
CA ASP A 420 22.61 8.77 9.41
C ASP A 420 22.10 10.06 10.06
N GLN A 421 21.21 10.81 9.38
CA GLN A 421 20.64 12.03 9.93
C GLN A 421 19.73 11.72 11.12
N SER A 422 19.68 12.66 12.05
CA SER A 422 18.66 12.75 13.09
C SER A 422 17.33 13.24 12.49
N ARG A 423 16.25 13.07 13.27
CA ARG A 423 14.93 13.58 12.91
C ARG A 423 14.96 15.08 12.69
N GLU A 424 15.61 15.80 13.59
CA GLU A 424 15.68 17.26 13.60
C GLU A 424 16.46 17.78 12.38
N GLU A 425 17.55 17.12 11.99
CA GLU A 425 18.31 17.44 10.77
C GLU A 425 17.46 17.21 9.51
N ILE A 426 16.72 16.10 9.43
CA ILE A 426 15.83 15.81 8.31
C ILE A 426 14.72 16.88 8.21
N VAL A 427 14.05 17.19 9.33
CA VAL A 427 12.98 18.20 9.35
C VAL A 427 13.53 19.56 8.92
N ALA A 428 14.68 19.99 9.45
CA ALA A 428 15.29 21.26 9.10
C ALA A 428 15.67 21.33 7.60
N GLN A 429 16.22 20.24 7.06
CA GLN A 429 16.53 20.16 5.63
C GLN A 429 15.27 20.26 4.77
N LEU A 430 14.23 19.47 5.08
CA LEU A 430 12.97 19.51 4.34
C LEU A 430 12.30 20.88 4.45
N GLN A 431 12.36 21.53 5.62
CA GLN A 431 11.82 22.87 5.81
C GLN A 431 12.48 23.91 4.90
N SER A 432 13.80 23.79 4.66
CA SER A 432 14.53 24.68 3.73
C SER A 432 14.10 24.53 2.27
N MET A 433 13.54 23.37 1.89
CA MET A 433 13.15 23.05 0.51
C MET A 433 11.70 23.44 0.18
N ARG A 434 10.87 23.78 1.18
CA ARG A 434 9.42 23.95 1.01
C ARG A 434 9.02 24.97 -0.05
N GLN A 435 9.75 26.09 -0.14
CA GLN A 435 9.40 27.16 -1.07
C GLN A 435 9.59 26.77 -2.54
N THR A 436 10.45 25.80 -2.83
CA THR A 436 10.83 25.40 -4.20
C THR A 436 10.43 23.98 -4.54
N HIS A 437 10.02 23.16 -3.55
CA HIS A 437 9.69 21.76 -3.73
C HIS A 437 8.25 21.43 -3.26
N PRO A 438 7.26 21.40 -4.19
CA PRO A 438 5.85 21.19 -3.84
C PRO A 438 5.57 19.92 -3.03
N THR A 439 6.18 18.77 -3.39
CA THR A 439 6.02 17.52 -2.64
C THR A 439 6.48 17.63 -1.17
N VAL A 440 7.57 18.37 -0.93
CA VAL A 440 8.07 18.60 0.43
C VAL A 440 7.11 19.51 1.18
N ASP A 441 6.64 20.59 0.56
CA ASP A 441 5.66 21.46 1.22
C ASP A 441 4.38 20.71 1.58
N LEU A 442 3.80 19.92 0.66
CA LEU A 442 2.65 19.05 0.93
C LEU A 442 2.89 18.07 2.08
N ALA A 443 4.14 17.63 2.30
CA ALA A 443 4.47 16.75 3.43
C ALA A 443 4.27 17.44 4.79
N PHE A 444 4.45 18.75 4.90
CA PHE A 444 4.16 19.50 6.14
C PHE A 444 2.66 19.63 6.38
N TYR A 445 1.86 19.74 5.32
CA TYR A 445 0.40 19.67 5.44
C TYR A 445 -0.06 18.27 5.85
N ALA A 446 0.47 17.22 5.24
CA ALA A 446 0.20 15.83 5.64
C ALA A 446 0.67 15.52 7.07
N LEU A 447 1.81 16.06 7.49
CA LEU A 447 2.29 16.01 8.88
C LEU A 447 1.38 16.78 9.84
N ARG A 448 0.64 17.77 9.32
CA ARG A 448 -0.24 18.70 10.04
C ARG A 448 0.52 19.67 10.93
N ASP A 449 1.61 20.21 10.41
CA ASP A 449 2.37 21.28 11.07
C ASP A 449 1.60 22.61 10.99
N MET A 450 0.70 22.83 11.95
CA MET A 450 -0.15 24.01 12.02
C MET A 450 0.58 25.28 12.49
N GLU A 451 1.84 25.17 12.93
CA GLU A 451 2.63 26.35 13.32
C GLU A 451 3.16 27.08 12.10
N THR A 452 3.49 26.33 11.04
CA THR A 452 4.18 26.87 9.87
C THR A 452 3.32 26.83 8.60
N CYS A 453 2.27 26.02 8.57
CA CYS A 453 1.38 25.90 7.42
C CYS A 453 0.24 26.91 7.46
N ASP A 454 -0.26 27.25 6.28
CA ASP A 454 -1.53 27.95 6.13
C ASP A 454 -2.68 27.09 6.66
N TRP A 455 -3.60 27.66 7.44
CA TRP A 455 -4.70 26.91 8.04
C TRP A 455 -5.84 26.63 7.06
N ARG A 456 -5.97 27.39 5.95
CA ARG A 456 -7.09 27.26 5.01
C ARG A 456 -7.26 25.83 4.47
N PRO A 457 -6.19 25.11 4.04
CA PRO A 457 -6.29 23.71 3.66
C PRO A 457 -6.86 22.79 4.75
N PHE A 458 -6.40 22.93 6.00
CA PHE A 458 -6.88 22.12 7.13
C PHE A 458 -8.36 22.39 7.41
N VAL A 459 -8.76 23.67 7.42
CA VAL A 459 -10.14 24.09 7.66
C VAL A 459 -11.05 23.55 6.57
N LYS A 460 -10.67 23.69 5.29
CA LYS A 460 -11.43 23.16 4.15
C LYS A 460 -11.68 21.67 4.30
N ALA A 461 -10.62 20.90 4.58
CA ALA A 461 -10.74 19.47 4.85
C ALA A 461 -11.69 19.19 6.03
N ALA A 462 -11.53 19.93 7.14
CA ALA A 462 -12.32 19.75 8.35
C ALA A 462 -13.83 19.90 8.12
N VAL A 463 -14.26 20.93 7.39
CA VAL A 463 -15.69 21.25 7.21
C VAL A 463 -16.34 20.61 5.98
N GLU A 464 -15.57 20.03 5.06
CA GLU A 464 -16.13 19.44 3.83
C GLU A 464 -15.96 17.92 3.73
N ARG A 465 -14.95 17.34 4.37
CA ARG A 465 -14.48 15.97 4.09
C ARG A 465 -14.47 15.08 5.32
N ASN A 466 -15.39 15.31 6.25
CA ASN A 466 -15.49 14.54 7.49
C ASN A 466 -16.91 13.99 7.73
N PRO A 467 -17.36 13.00 6.95
CA PRO A 467 -18.73 12.49 7.03
C PRO A 467 -19.03 11.70 8.33
N VAL A 468 -18.06 11.01 8.93
CA VAL A 468 -18.30 10.18 10.12
C VAL A 468 -18.68 11.03 11.32
N SER A 469 -18.01 12.17 11.50
CA SER A 469 -18.34 13.11 12.57
C SER A 469 -19.77 13.67 12.44
N LEU A 470 -20.25 13.88 11.20
CA LEU A 470 -21.62 14.30 10.92
C LEU A 470 -22.62 13.19 11.21
N GLU A 471 -22.31 11.96 10.78
CA GLU A 471 -23.15 10.78 11.04
C GLU A 471 -23.33 10.53 12.54
N ARG A 472 -22.24 10.57 13.32
CA ARG A 472 -22.29 10.38 14.78
C ARG A 472 -23.03 11.49 15.52
N ALA A 473 -22.96 12.72 15.00
CA ALA A 473 -23.75 13.83 15.51
C ALA A 473 -25.25 13.63 15.19
N GLY A 474 -25.57 13.10 14.00
CA GLY A 474 -26.93 12.87 13.53
C GLY A 474 -27.82 14.10 13.68
N ASP A 475 -29.05 13.88 14.12
CA ASP A 475 -30.05 14.94 14.36
C ASP A 475 -30.03 15.51 15.78
N LYS A 476 -29.03 15.15 16.61
CA LYS A 476 -28.94 15.60 18.00
C LYS A 476 -28.94 17.13 18.10
N PRO A 477 -29.63 17.76 19.06
CA PRO A 477 -29.46 19.18 19.37
C PRO A 477 -27.98 19.56 19.54
N VAL A 478 -27.60 20.79 19.23
CA VAL A 478 -26.20 21.23 19.29
C VAL A 478 -25.63 21.11 20.71
N GLU A 479 -26.49 21.29 21.71
CA GLU A 479 -26.18 21.13 23.14
C GLU A 479 -25.83 19.67 23.48
N GLU A 480 -26.51 18.70 22.88
CA GLU A 480 -26.19 17.27 23.02
C GLU A 480 -24.90 16.89 22.27
N VAL A 481 -24.66 17.49 21.10
CA VAL A 481 -23.38 17.35 20.40
C VAL A 481 -22.25 17.90 21.27
N ARG A 482 -22.44 19.07 21.90
CA ARG A 482 -21.46 19.65 22.83
C ARG A 482 -21.20 18.74 24.02
N ALA A 483 -22.23 18.18 24.63
CA ALA A 483 -22.13 17.24 25.74
C ALA A 483 -21.41 15.94 25.35
N TRP A 484 -21.66 15.43 24.13
CA TRP A 484 -20.90 14.31 23.58
C TRP A 484 -19.40 14.64 23.47
N LEU A 485 -19.05 15.82 22.94
CA LEU A 485 -17.65 16.25 22.82
C LEU A 485 -16.96 16.47 24.18
N ASP A 486 -17.70 16.89 25.21
CA ASP A 486 -17.21 16.97 26.58
C ASP A 486 -16.90 15.60 27.17
N GLY A 487 -17.66 14.57 26.78
CA GLY A 487 -17.45 13.19 27.22
C GLY A 487 -16.30 12.47 26.54
N LEU A 488 -15.72 13.02 25.47
CA LEU A 488 -14.55 12.44 24.80
C LEU A 488 -13.26 12.71 25.60
N GLU A 489 -12.30 11.79 25.52
CA GLU A 489 -10.98 11.97 26.13
C GLU A 489 -10.30 13.24 25.59
N SER A 490 -9.84 14.11 26.47
CA SER A 490 -9.23 15.41 26.11
C SER A 490 -7.74 15.26 25.78
N ALA A 491 -7.44 14.40 24.80
CA ALA A 491 -6.08 14.15 24.34
C ALA A 491 -6.05 13.82 22.85
N SER A 492 -5.27 14.62 22.10
CA SER A 492 -5.03 14.45 20.68
C SER A 492 -4.25 13.15 20.37
N ILE A 493 -4.45 12.61 19.18
CA ILE A 493 -3.63 11.53 18.61
C ILE A 493 -2.32 12.07 18.00
N TYR A 494 -2.21 13.39 17.84
CA TYR A 494 -1.04 14.09 17.33
C TYR A 494 -0.32 14.85 18.45
N ASP A 495 1.01 14.80 18.47
CA ASP A 495 1.83 15.52 19.45
C ASP A 495 1.99 17.01 19.12
N GLY A 496 2.41 17.77 20.13
CA GLY A 496 2.66 19.21 19.99
C GLY A 496 1.44 19.95 19.43
N ASN A 497 1.69 20.84 18.46
CA ASN A 497 0.67 21.67 17.82
C ASN A 497 0.06 21.06 16.54
N ARG A 498 0.31 19.77 16.28
CA ARG A 498 -0.31 19.04 15.18
C ARG A 498 -1.74 18.63 15.54
N LEU A 499 -2.65 18.54 14.57
CA LEU A 499 -4.09 18.43 14.84
C LEU A 499 -4.75 17.21 14.20
N ALA A 500 -5.68 16.59 14.92
CA ALA A 500 -6.63 15.60 14.40
C ALA A 500 -7.76 16.25 13.59
N GLN A 501 -8.22 15.57 12.54
CA GLN A 501 -9.40 15.93 11.77
C GLN A 501 -10.69 15.46 12.49
N PRO A 502 -11.85 16.08 12.22
CA PRO A 502 -13.10 15.73 12.88
C PRO A 502 -13.46 14.24 12.89
N ASP A 503 -13.25 13.52 11.79
CA ASP A 503 -13.55 12.08 11.73
C ASP A 503 -12.61 11.25 12.62
N GLU A 504 -11.35 11.66 12.78
CA GLU A 504 -10.41 10.98 13.67
C GLU A 504 -10.81 11.18 15.13
N VAL A 505 -11.20 12.41 15.51
CA VAL A 505 -11.72 12.71 16.84
C VAL A 505 -12.95 11.86 17.13
N ALA A 506 -13.87 11.81 16.16
CA ALA A 506 -15.07 11.00 16.25
C ALA A 506 -14.70 9.52 16.40
N ASN A 507 -13.86 8.97 15.52
CA ASN A 507 -13.52 7.55 15.45
C ASN A 507 -12.79 7.03 16.67
N PHE A 508 -11.78 7.76 17.12
CA PHE A 508 -10.90 7.33 18.22
C PHE A 508 -11.41 7.79 19.58
N GLY A 509 -12.53 8.51 19.63
CA GLY A 509 -13.18 8.91 20.88
C GLY A 509 -12.36 9.87 21.73
N ARG A 510 -11.45 10.61 21.10
CA ARG A 510 -10.48 11.47 21.77
C ARG A 510 -10.04 12.63 20.90
N GLY A 511 -9.74 13.77 21.51
CA GLY A 511 -9.22 14.94 20.81
C GLY A 511 -8.92 16.10 21.75
N ASP A 512 -8.00 16.97 21.35
CA ASP A 512 -7.78 18.26 22.00
C ASP A 512 -8.99 19.19 21.84
N GLY A 513 -9.13 20.20 22.71
CA GLY A 513 -10.21 21.19 22.61
C GLY A 513 -10.30 21.90 21.26
N LEU A 514 -9.17 22.19 20.61
CA LEU A 514 -9.17 22.78 19.26
C LEU A 514 -9.72 21.80 18.21
N GLU A 515 -9.42 20.52 18.34
CA GLU A 515 -9.89 19.48 17.43
C GLU A 515 -11.39 19.20 17.63
N LYS A 516 -11.85 19.17 18.89
CA LYS A 516 -13.28 19.12 19.25
C LYS A 516 -14.03 20.34 18.71
N ALA A 517 -13.41 21.53 18.76
CA ALA A 517 -13.97 22.75 18.18
C ALA A 517 -14.14 22.65 16.66
N PHE A 518 -13.16 22.10 15.94
CA PHE A 518 -13.29 21.84 14.50
C PHE A 518 -14.36 20.79 14.17
N LEU A 519 -14.54 19.77 15.01
CA LEU A 519 -15.63 18.83 14.87
C LEU A 519 -16.98 19.53 15.01
N LEU A 520 -17.16 20.36 16.05
CA LEU A 520 -18.38 21.14 16.21
C LEU A 520 -18.60 22.09 15.03
N ALA A 521 -17.54 22.74 14.55
CA ALA A 521 -17.58 23.60 13.36
C ALA A 521 -18.12 22.86 12.12
N ASN A 522 -17.64 21.63 11.87
CA ASN A 522 -18.14 20.78 10.78
C ASN A 522 -19.64 20.52 10.90
N VAL A 523 -20.11 20.15 12.10
CA VAL A 523 -21.55 19.91 12.37
C VAL A 523 -22.39 21.17 12.15
N LEU A 524 -21.94 22.32 12.68
CA LEU A 524 -22.65 23.59 12.53
C LEU A 524 -22.72 24.01 11.06
N ARG A 525 -21.60 23.91 10.34
CA ARG A 525 -21.53 24.28 8.93
C ARG A 525 -22.44 23.40 8.06
N ARG A 526 -22.52 22.09 8.35
CA ARG A 526 -23.42 21.18 7.63
C ARG A 526 -24.89 21.51 7.85
N ARG A 527 -25.27 21.92 9.07
CA ARG A 527 -26.67 22.20 9.44
C ARG A 527 -27.16 23.56 8.98
N ASP A 528 -26.28 24.55 8.86
CA ASP A 528 -26.61 25.90 8.41
C ASP A 528 -25.52 26.41 7.42
N PRO A 529 -25.49 25.89 6.18
CA PRO A 529 -24.41 26.16 5.22
C PRO A 529 -24.30 27.62 4.81
N ASP A 530 -25.37 28.40 4.89
CA ASP A 530 -25.35 29.81 4.50
C ASP A 530 -24.95 30.73 5.66
N ARG A 531 -24.75 30.18 6.86
CA ARG A 531 -24.38 30.99 8.04
C ARG A 531 -22.85 31.10 8.16
N PRO A 532 -22.34 32.33 8.38
CA PRO A 532 -20.94 32.50 8.72
C PRO A 532 -20.58 31.78 10.01
N LEU A 533 -19.39 31.17 10.02
CA LEU A 533 -18.82 30.51 11.18
C LEU A 533 -17.46 31.12 11.47
N GLN A 534 -17.19 31.43 12.74
CA GLN A 534 -15.88 31.91 13.18
C GLN A 534 -15.32 30.95 14.24
N LEU A 535 -14.05 30.55 14.09
CA LEU A 535 -13.30 29.83 15.10
C LEU A 535 -12.10 30.67 15.51
N ILE A 536 -11.92 30.89 16.81
CA ILE A 536 -10.80 31.62 17.38
C ILE A 536 -10.05 30.68 18.30
N ALA A 537 -8.81 30.37 17.94
CA ALA A 537 -7.84 29.76 18.83
C ALA A 537 -6.98 30.87 19.42
N ASP A 538 -6.97 30.99 20.74
CA ASP A 538 -6.06 31.84 21.49
C ASP A 538 -5.40 30.99 22.57
N ARG A 539 -4.31 30.30 22.16
CA ARG A 539 -3.56 29.36 22.99
C ARG A 539 -4.48 28.27 23.57
N ASP A 540 -4.64 28.27 24.89
CA ASP A 540 -5.41 27.28 25.64
C ASP A 540 -6.93 27.49 25.53
N LYS A 541 -7.38 28.63 25.01
CA LYS A 541 -8.80 28.93 24.83
C LYS A 541 -9.20 28.87 23.36
N VAL A 542 -10.20 28.04 23.06
CA VAL A 542 -10.79 27.96 21.71
C VAL A 542 -12.26 28.31 21.76
N VAL A 543 -12.71 29.12 20.81
CA VAL A 543 -14.09 29.59 20.71
C VAL A 543 -14.62 29.35 19.31
N VAL A 544 -15.79 28.72 19.21
CA VAL A 544 -16.57 28.58 17.97
C VAL A 544 -17.81 29.45 18.06
N ARG A 545 -17.96 30.38 17.11
CA ARG A 545 -19.08 31.32 17.01
C ARG A 545 -19.92 31.00 15.79
N GLY A 546 -21.19 30.70 16.03
CA GLY A 546 -22.24 30.63 15.01
C GLY A 546 -23.48 31.37 15.52
N LYS A 547 -24.63 30.67 15.62
CA LYS A 547 -25.83 31.19 16.33
C LYS A 547 -25.57 31.41 17.82
N GLN A 548 -24.80 30.51 18.39
CA GLN A 548 -24.38 30.50 19.79
C GLN A 548 -22.84 30.49 19.81
N GLU A 549 -22.27 30.80 20.97
CA GLU A 549 -20.84 30.73 21.21
C GLU A 549 -20.53 29.48 22.06
N PHE A 550 -19.56 28.69 21.63
CA PHE A 550 -19.09 27.50 22.34
C PHE A 550 -17.60 27.64 22.64
N ALA A 551 -17.22 27.36 23.88
CA ALA A 551 -15.83 27.42 24.33
C ALA A 551 -15.28 26.02 24.66
N PHE A 552 -14.00 25.84 24.36
CA PHE A 552 -13.21 24.64 24.63
C PHE A 552 -11.87 25.04 25.26
N GLN A 553 -11.34 24.14 26.08
CA GLN A 553 -9.99 24.22 26.64
C GLN A 553 -9.06 23.33 25.82
N SER A 554 -7.93 23.88 25.41
CA SER A 554 -6.94 23.28 24.51
C SER A 554 -5.58 23.21 25.22
N THR A 555 -4.81 22.18 24.93
CA THR A 555 -3.41 22.07 25.33
C THR A 555 -2.46 22.60 24.26
N LYS A 556 -2.98 22.85 23.04
CA LYS A 556 -2.23 23.44 21.93
C LYS A 556 -1.91 24.90 22.25
N THR A 557 -0.78 25.39 21.77
CA THR A 557 -0.32 26.78 22.02
C THR A 557 -0.52 27.69 20.81
N LEU A 558 -1.39 27.28 19.88
CA LEU A 558 -1.68 27.96 18.64
C LEU A 558 -2.56 29.21 18.85
N SER A 559 -2.30 30.25 18.06
CA SER A 559 -3.16 31.42 17.98
C SER A 559 -3.53 31.66 16.51
N ALA A 560 -4.83 31.62 16.21
CA ALA A 560 -5.35 31.85 14.87
C ALA A 560 -6.84 32.21 14.93
N GLN A 561 -7.29 33.07 14.01
CA GLN A 561 -8.71 33.27 13.74
C GLN A 561 -9.05 32.71 12.36
N VAL A 562 -10.09 31.89 12.30
CA VAL A 562 -10.63 31.30 11.07
C VAL A 562 -12.05 31.81 10.88
N ASP A 563 -12.32 32.42 9.73
CA ASP A 563 -13.63 32.87 9.32
C ASP A 563 -14.06 32.08 8.07
N VAL A 564 -15.21 31.41 8.14
CA VAL A 564 -15.86 30.71 7.01
C VAL A 564 -17.10 31.51 6.64
N SER A 565 -17.12 32.09 5.44
CA SER A 565 -18.23 32.92 4.95
C SER A 565 -19.41 32.10 4.41
N GLU A 566 -20.51 32.78 4.08
CA GLU A 566 -21.74 32.18 3.56
C GLU A 566 -21.45 31.33 2.31
N ASP A 567 -20.69 31.89 1.35
CA ASP A 567 -20.25 31.22 0.11
C ASP A 567 -19.18 30.12 0.32
N GLY A 568 -18.77 29.85 1.56
CA GLY A 568 -17.78 28.84 1.92
C GLY A 568 -16.32 29.29 1.76
N SER A 569 -16.06 30.55 1.42
CA SER A 569 -14.69 31.06 1.42
C SER A 569 -14.09 31.06 2.83
N ILE A 570 -12.80 30.73 2.93
CA ILE A 570 -12.09 30.61 4.20
C ILE A 570 -11.03 31.71 4.29
N GLN A 571 -11.12 32.51 5.35
CA GLN A 571 -10.12 33.52 5.71
C GLN A 571 -9.47 33.15 7.03
N THR A 572 -8.16 33.38 7.14
CA THR A 572 -7.37 33.09 8.33
C THR A 572 -6.56 34.32 8.71
N LYS A 573 -6.50 34.65 10.00
CA LYS A 573 -5.77 35.80 10.54
C LYS A 573 -4.87 35.39 11.71
#